data_AF-A0A9Q7X2N0-F1
#
_entry.id   AF-A0A9Q7X2N0-F1
#
_cell.length_a   1.000
_cell.length_b   1.000
_cell.length_c   1.000
_cell.angle_alpha   90.00
_cell.angle_beta   90.00
_cell.angle_gamma   90.00
#
_symmetry.space_group_name_H-M   'P 1'
#
loop_
_entity.id
_entity.type
_entity.pdbx_description
1 polymer ?
#
loop_
_entity_poly.entity_id
_entity_poly.type
_entity_poly.pdbx_seq_one_letter_code
_entity_poly.pdbx_strand_id
1 'polypeptide(L)'
;MRQTFQQWMVLLSALVLLLLPALLCHATPMESASSSGDSSGIKSLEYYISGPFRLAPNSQPLTRDALDKDFGTHIHYDGAPVLFRGTDRDAGVTNALSSYGKVWLVDRTSGGVQPRYLQLYKTEEGEGRVLIDSEGKVHLHVENVEKHEAQYGKEARYLTYGRPFAKPKKSRLRFLRFLRFFGYKKPNWKKVSTSQEFNLEETGLATLRTRLQDEEYLKGYVPSHNKLLGFALAKDGTVLFKDFSERVRV
;
A
#
# COMPACT_ATOMS: atom_id res chain seq x y z
N MET A 1 -21.24 5.89 -50.04
CA MET A 1 -20.88 5.71 -48.61
C MET A 1 -20.12 6.87 -47.96
N ARG A 2 -19.71 7.95 -48.67
CA ARG A 2 -19.02 9.10 -48.03
C ARG A 2 -19.95 10.24 -47.57
N GLN A 3 -21.19 10.27 -48.03
CA GLN A 3 -22.11 11.40 -47.80
C GLN A 3 -22.77 11.38 -46.41
N THR A 4 -22.90 10.21 -45.79
CA THR A 4 -23.55 10.09 -44.47
C THR A 4 -22.66 10.58 -43.34
N PHE A 5 -21.33 10.41 -43.42
CA PHE A 5 -20.41 10.74 -42.33
C PHE A 5 -20.31 12.26 -42.07
N GLN A 6 -20.40 13.09 -43.13
CA GLN A 6 -20.36 14.55 -42.96
C GLN A 6 -21.61 15.12 -42.29
N GLN A 7 -22.79 14.52 -42.50
CA GLN A 7 -24.01 14.96 -41.81
C GLN A 7 -23.98 14.70 -40.30
N TRP A 8 -23.38 13.58 -39.87
CA TRP A 8 -23.29 13.25 -38.44
C TRP A 8 -22.32 14.17 -37.69
N MET A 9 -21.22 14.61 -38.31
CA MET A 9 -20.27 15.52 -37.64
C MET A 9 -20.83 16.93 -37.41
N VAL A 10 -21.66 17.44 -38.33
CA VAL A 10 -22.29 18.77 -38.17
C VAL A 10 -23.31 18.77 -37.03
N LEU A 11 -24.09 17.68 -36.89
CA LEU A 11 -25.06 17.55 -35.80
C LEU A 11 -24.40 17.43 -34.43
N LEU A 12 -23.27 16.72 -34.33
CA LEU A 12 -22.50 16.62 -33.08
C LEU A 12 -21.87 17.96 -32.66
N SER A 13 -21.36 18.75 -33.63
CA SER A 13 -20.81 20.09 -33.34
C SER A 13 -21.88 21.06 -32.84
N ALA A 14 -23.10 20.99 -33.39
CA ALA A 14 -24.21 21.84 -32.95
C ALA A 14 -24.69 21.48 -31.53
N LEU A 15 -24.66 20.20 -31.16
CA LEU A 15 -25.07 19.74 -29.84
C LEU A 15 -24.09 20.19 -28.73
N VAL A 16 -22.78 20.20 -29.03
CA VAL A 16 -21.75 20.65 -28.06
C VAL A 16 -21.83 22.16 -27.81
N LEU A 17 -22.20 22.96 -28.81
CA LEU A 17 -22.36 24.41 -28.66
C LEU A 17 -23.62 24.82 -27.90
N LEU A 18 -24.68 24.00 -27.90
CA LEU A 18 -25.92 24.28 -27.17
C LEU A 18 -25.86 23.94 -25.67
N LEU A 19 -24.88 23.16 -25.22
CA LEU A 19 -24.71 22.79 -23.80
C LEU A 19 -23.78 23.72 -23.00
N LEU A 20 -23.08 24.64 -23.67
CA LEU A 20 -22.13 25.56 -23.02
C LEU A 20 -22.75 26.72 -22.20
N PRO A 21 -23.97 27.24 -22.48
CA PRO A 21 -24.51 28.36 -21.70
C PRO A 21 -25.09 27.96 -20.33
N ALA A 22 -25.35 26.67 -20.07
CA ALA A 22 -26.00 26.22 -18.83
C ALA A 22 -25.04 26.06 -17.63
N LEU A 23 -23.73 26.30 -17.83
CA LEU A 23 -22.70 26.11 -16.80
C LEU A 23 -22.19 27.42 -16.15
N LEU A 24 -22.76 28.58 -16.50
CA LEU A 24 -22.21 29.90 -16.11
C LEU A 24 -23.04 30.71 -15.09
N CYS A 25 -24.10 30.15 -14.51
CA CYS A 25 -24.94 30.89 -13.56
C CYS A 25 -25.09 30.19 -12.21
N HIS A 26 -24.01 30.11 -11.41
CA HIS A 26 -24.06 30.06 -9.94
C HIS A 26 -22.70 30.45 -9.34
N ALA A 27 -22.34 31.73 -9.44
CA ALA A 27 -21.30 32.31 -8.60
C ALA A 27 -21.98 32.92 -7.36
N THR A 28 -21.98 32.18 -6.26
CA THR A 28 -22.31 32.72 -4.93
C THR A 28 -21.17 33.61 -4.44
N PRO A 29 -21.46 34.70 -3.73
CA PRO A 29 -20.43 35.56 -3.14
C PRO A 29 -19.71 34.78 -2.03
N MET A 30 -18.39 34.63 -2.14
CA MET A 30 -17.57 34.11 -1.05
C MET A 30 -17.42 35.19 0.02
N GLU A 31 -18.21 35.07 1.08
CA GLU A 31 -17.87 35.67 2.36
C GLU A 31 -16.52 35.11 2.81
N SER A 32 -15.56 36.01 2.98
CA SER A 32 -14.23 35.71 3.50
C SER A 32 -14.34 35.46 5.01
N ALA A 33 -14.79 34.26 5.38
CA ALA A 33 -14.57 33.73 6.72
C ALA A 33 -13.13 33.22 6.79
N SER A 34 -12.26 34.01 7.41
CA SER A 34 -10.95 33.58 7.88
C SER A 34 -11.14 32.50 8.95
N SER A 35 -11.32 31.24 8.55
CA SER A 35 -11.03 30.10 9.41
C SER A 35 -9.70 29.51 8.96
N SER A 36 -8.65 29.83 9.72
CA SER A 36 -7.34 29.17 9.65
C SER A 36 -7.44 27.76 10.26
N GLY A 37 -8.35 26.94 9.72
CA GLY A 37 -8.47 25.53 10.06
C GLY A 37 -7.81 24.70 8.98
N ASP A 38 -6.74 23.99 9.32
CA ASP A 38 -6.01 23.06 8.43
C ASP A 38 -6.97 22.13 7.66
N SER A 39 -7.30 22.50 6.41
CA SER A 39 -8.21 21.77 5.54
C SER A 39 -7.57 20.51 4.93
N SER A 40 -6.30 20.25 5.24
CA SER A 40 -5.54 19.10 4.73
C SER A 40 -6.04 17.76 5.28
N GLY A 41 -6.74 17.78 6.43
CA GLY A 41 -7.10 16.56 7.16
C GLY A 41 -5.90 15.80 7.74
N ILE A 42 -4.73 16.43 7.77
CA ILE A 42 -3.49 15.91 8.36
C ILE A 42 -3.38 16.48 9.79
N LYS A 43 -3.16 15.61 10.77
CA LYS A 43 -2.95 15.96 12.18
C LYS A 43 -1.49 15.76 12.60
N SER A 44 -1.02 16.39 13.68
CA SER A 44 0.30 16.10 14.27
C SER A 44 0.26 14.83 15.11
N LEU A 45 1.41 14.34 15.61
CA LEU A 45 1.42 13.25 16.58
C LEU A 45 0.78 13.63 17.92
N GLU A 46 0.96 14.88 18.36
CA GLU A 46 0.38 15.41 19.60
C GLU A 46 -1.15 15.29 19.61
N TYR A 47 -1.80 15.44 18.45
CA TYR A 47 -3.24 15.23 18.32
C TYR A 47 -3.66 13.80 18.74
N TYR A 48 -2.85 12.79 18.44
CA TYR A 48 -3.16 11.41 18.82
C TYR A 48 -2.70 11.07 20.25
N ILE A 49 -1.70 11.76 20.77
CA ILE A 49 -1.18 11.54 22.13
C ILE A 49 -2.07 12.20 23.18
N SER A 50 -2.40 13.47 22.98
CA SER A 50 -3.10 14.31 23.97
C SER A 50 -4.44 14.84 23.48
N GLY A 51 -4.78 14.63 22.21
CA GLY A 51 -6.04 15.10 21.64
C GLY A 51 -7.21 14.14 21.87
N PRO A 52 -8.43 14.56 21.46
CA PRO A 52 -9.66 13.80 21.68
C PRO A 52 -9.86 12.68 20.66
N PHE A 53 -8.79 12.12 20.07
CA PHE A 53 -8.91 11.11 19.03
C PHE A 53 -9.68 9.89 19.57
N ARG A 54 -10.83 9.61 18.95
CA ARG A 54 -11.67 8.46 19.28
C ARG A 54 -12.05 7.76 17.99
N LEU A 55 -11.81 6.45 17.94
CA LEU A 55 -12.30 5.64 16.85
C LEU A 55 -13.82 5.52 16.96
N ALA A 56 -14.53 5.66 15.83
CA ALA A 56 -15.98 5.45 15.82
C ALA A 56 -16.30 4.01 16.25
N PRO A 57 -17.22 3.78 17.21
CA PRO A 57 -17.47 2.45 17.79
C PRO A 57 -17.81 1.38 16.75
N ASN A 58 -18.48 1.78 15.67
CA ASN A 58 -18.99 0.90 14.62
C ASN A 58 -18.21 1.00 13.32
N SER A 59 -16.94 1.41 13.36
CA SER A 59 -16.11 1.47 12.17
C SER A 59 -15.86 0.07 11.60
N GLN A 60 -16.37 -0.19 10.40
CA GLN A 60 -16.22 -1.49 9.76
C GLN A 60 -14.83 -1.62 9.12
N PRO A 61 -14.19 -2.80 9.21
CA PRO A 61 -13.00 -3.11 8.44
C PRO A 61 -13.21 -2.87 6.94
N LEU A 62 -12.18 -2.38 6.25
CA LEU A 62 -12.22 -2.26 4.80
C LEU A 62 -12.28 -3.64 4.13
N THR A 63 -12.89 -3.70 2.94
CA THR A 63 -12.83 -4.89 2.08
C THR A 63 -11.39 -5.11 1.60
N ARG A 64 -11.05 -6.33 1.13
CA ARG A 64 -9.71 -6.64 0.63
C ARG A 64 -9.25 -5.70 -0.49
N ASP A 65 -10.16 -5.38 -1.42
CA ASP A 65 -9.85 -4.51 -2.56
C ASP A 65 -9.65 -3.07 -2.10
N ALA A 66 -10.47 -2.59 -1.15
CA ALA A 66 -10.27 -1.29 -0.53
C ALA A 66 -8.95 -1.23 0.26
N LEU A 67 -8.55 -2.31 0.93
CA LEU A 67 -7.24 -2.39 1.57
C LEU A 67 -6.08 -2.35 0.58
N ASP A 68 -6.22 -2.95 -0.61
CA ASP A 68 -5.14 -2.90 -1.62
C ASP A 68 -5.04 -1.50 -2.21
N LYS A 69 -6.19 -0.83 -2.39
CA LYS A 69 -6.24 0.56 -2.83
C LYS A 69 -5.64 1.52 -1.80
N ASP A 70 -6.06 1.42 -0.55
CA ASP A 70 -5.72 2.40 0.49
C ASP A 70 -4.34 2.15 1.10
N PHE A 71 -3.91 0.88 1.19
CA PHE A 71 -2.67 0.50 1.89
C PHE A 71 -1.71 -0.37 1.06
N GLY A 72 -2.02 -0.65 -0.21
CA GLY A 72 -1.16 -1.49 -1.06
C GLY A 72 0.22 -0.89 -1.31
N THR A 73 0.33 0.45 -1.22
CA THR A 73 1.58 1.21 -1.38
C THR A 73 2.13 1.76 -0.07
N HIS A 74 1.65 1.25 1.07
CA HIS A 74 2.21 1.55 2.38
C HIS A 74 3.07 0.40 2.86
N ILE A 75 4.19 0.75 3.49
CA ILE A 75 5.05 -0.22 4.16
C ILE A 75 4.34 -0.70 5.43
N HIS A 76 4.60 -1.93 5.85
CA HIS A 76 3.97 -2.53 7.03
C HIS A 76 5.03 -3.03 8.00
N TYR A 77 4.80 -2.77 9.28
CA TYR A 77 5.60 -3.29 10.38
C TYR A 77 4.70 -4.03 11.37
N ASP A 78 5.10 -5.25 11.73
CA ASP A 78 4.35 -6.14 12.63
C ASP A 78 2.87 -6.30 12.23
N GLY A 79 2.63 -6.44 10.92
CA GLY A 79 1.29 -6.65 10.35
C GLY A 79 0.41 -5.40 10.26
N ALA A 80 0.92 -4.22 10.57
CA ALA A 80 0.17 -2.96 10.49
C ALA A 80 0.84 -1.93 9.56
N PRO A 81 0.06 -1.10 8.86
CA PRO A 81 0.63 -0.08 7.99
C PRO A 81 1.39 0.98 8.78
N VAL A 82 2.46 1.50 8.18
CA VAL A 82 3.22 2.65 8.65
C VAL A 82 2.81 3.86 7.82
N LEU A 83 2.21 4.85 8.49
CA LEU A 83 1.71 6.08 7.90
C LEU A 83 2.64 7.24 8.26
N PHE A 84 2.97 8.06 7.28
CA PHE A 84 3.85 9.21 7.44
C PHE A 84 3.02 10.49 7.59
N ARG A 85 3.23 11.21 8.70
CA ARG A 85 2.64 12.54 8.92
C ARG A 85 3.16 13.49 7.84
N GLY A 86 2.28 14.37 7.35
CA GLY A 86 2.55 15.24 6.19
C GLY A 86 2.10 14.64 4.85
N THR A 87 1.92 13.32 4.77
CA THR A 87 1.40 12.64 3.57
C THR A 87 0.02 12.02 3.83
N ASP A 88 -0.14 11.34 4.97
CA ASP A 88 -1.35 10.56 5.26
C ASP A 88 -2.41 11.37 6.04
N ARG A 89 -3.65 11.27 5.58
CA ARG A 89 -4.84 11.90 6.19
C ARG A 89 -5.37 11.09 7.37
N ASP A 90 -6.11 11.75 8.26
CA ASP A 90 -6.73 11.12 9.43
C ASP A 90 -7.69 9.97 9.09
N ALA A 91 -8.36 10.04 7.93
CA ALA A 91 -9.17 8.94 7.40
C ALA A 91 -8.35 7.65 7.22
N GLY A 92 -7.07 7.74 6.82
CA GLY A 92 -6.18 6.60 6.70
C GLY A 92 -5.87 5.96 8.06
N VAL A 93 -5.69 6.78 9.11
CA VAL A 93 -5.50 6.31 10.49
C VAL A 93 -6.72 5.54 10.97
N THR A 94 -7.91 6.11 10.75
CA THR A 94 -9.19 5.49 11.10
C THR A 94 -9.41 4.17 10.34
N ASN A 95 -9.14 4.15 9.04
CA ASN A 95 -9.26 2.95 8.21
C ASN A 95 -8.27 1.86 8.66
N ALA A 96 -7.04 2.23 8.99
CA ALA A 96 -6.02 1.31 9.47
C ALA A 96 -6.41 0.70 10.82
N LEU A 97 -6.82 1.52 11.79
CA LEU A 97 -7.27 1.03 13.11
C LEU A 97 -8.49 0.11 12.99
N SER A 98 -9.44 0.43 12.11
CA SER A 98 -10.64 -0.39 11.90
C SER A 98 -10.31 -1.73 11.25
N SER A 99 -9.35 -1.76 10.33
CA SER A 99 -9.06 -2.95 9.52
C SER A 99 -7.98 -3.85 10.10
N TYR A 100 -6.97 -3.26 10.75
CA TYR A 100 -5.80 -3.96 11.29
C TYR A 100 -5.77 -3.99 12.83
N GLY A 101 -6.63 -3.20 13.49
CA GLY A 101 -6.61 -3.04 14.95
C GLY A 101 -5.45 -2.20 15.47
N LYS A 102 -4.46 -1.86 14.64
CA LYS A 102 -3.32 -1.02 14.99
C LYS A 102 -2.71 -0.33 13.76
N VAL A 103 -1.95 0.73 13.97
CA VAL A 103 -1.25 1.50 12.94
C VAL A 103 -0.02 2.16 13.53
N TRP A 104 1.03 2.30 12.72
CA TRP A 104 2.22 3.06 13.08
C TRP A 104 2.16 4.44 12.43
N LEU A 105 2.37 5.50 13.20
CA LEU A 105 2.49 6.86 12.73
C LEU A 105 3.95 7.30 12.85
N VAL A 106 4.47 7.89 11.79
CA VAL A 106 5.83 8.40 11.71
C VAL A 106 5.79 9.89 11.42
N ASP A 107 6.42 10.68 12.26
CA ASP A 107 6.62 12.10 12.01
C ASP A 107 8.08 12.36 11.65
N ARG A 108 8.30 12.74 10.39
CA ARG A 108 9.62 13.12 9.89
C ARG A 108 9.76 14.61 10.15
N THR A 109 10.29 14.97 11.31
CA THR A 109 10.63 16.35 11.62
C THR A 109 11.71 16.85 10.66
N SER A 110 11.45 17.96 9.97
CA SER A 110 12.45 18.68 9.19
C SER A 110 13.50 19.31 10.11
N GLY A 111 14.75 19.41 9.65
CA GLY A 111 15.80 20.12 10.38
C GLY A 111 16.69 19.28 11.31
N GLY A 112 16.85 17.98 11.05
CA GLY A 112 17.83 17.14 11.76
C GLY A 112 17.37 16.58 13.11
N VAL A 113 16.11 16.79 13.48
CA VAL A 113 15.49 16.12 14.64
C VAL A 113 15.16 14.68 14.25
N GLN A 114 15.45 13.75 15.15
CA GLN A 114 15.20 12.32 14.94
C GLN A 114 13.69 12.06 14.72
N PRO A 115 13.29 11.24 13.73
CA PRO A 115 11.89 10.96 13.49
C PRO A 115 11.22 10.34 14.72
N ARG A 116 9.95 10.69 14.93
CA ARG A 116 9.14 10.16 16.03
C ARG A 116 8.22 9.07 15.54
N TYR A 117 8.12 8.00 16.32
CA TYR A 117 7.36 6.80 16.00
C TYR A 117 6.31 6.54 17.08
N LEU A 118 5.05 6.39 16.65
CA LEU A 118 3.91 6.18 17.52
C LEU A 118 3.10 4.98 17.03
N GLN A 119 2.81 4.03 17.89
CA GLN A 119 1.79 3.02 17.62
C GLN A 119 0.45 3.49 18.17
N LEU A 120 -0.58 3.47 17.34
CA LEU A 120 -1.96 3.51 17.79
C LEU A 120 -2.55 2.12 17.69
N TYR A 121 -3.30 1.70 18.70
CA TYR A 121 -4.01 0.42 18.68
C TYR A 121 -5.41 0.57 19.27
N LYS A 122 -6.34 -0.24 18.74
CA LYS A 122 -7.73 -0.33 19.17
C LYS A 122 -7.84 -1.24 20.39
N THR A 123 -8.47 -0.76 21.46
CA THR A 123 -8.82 -1.58 22.63
C THR A 123 -10.12 -2.34 22.41
N GLU A 124 -10.44 -3.28 23.32
CA GLU A 124 -11.72 -4.00 23.31
C GLU A 124 -12.93 -3.05 23.44
N GLU A 125 -12.76 -1.94 24.15
CA GLU A 125 -13.76 -0.87 24.32
C GLU A 125 -13.89 0.01 23.07
N GLY A 126 -13.07 -0.23 22.04
CA GLY A 126 -13.03 0.56 20.82
C GLY A 126 -12.27 1.89 20.95
N GLU A 127 -11.61 2.13 22.08
CA GLU A 127 -10.78 3.32 22.29
C GLU A 127 -9.42 3.18 21.61
N GLY A 128 -8.87 4.29 21.11
CA GLY A 128 -7.50 4.35 20.61
C GLY A 128 -6.53 4.53 21.77
N ARG A 129 -5.60 3.60 21.95
CA ARG A 129 -4.47 3.77 22.88
C ARG A 129 -3.17 3.95 22.12
N VAL A 130 -2.24 4.61 22.81
CA VAL A 130 -0.97 5.06 22.27
C VAL A 130 0.18 4.30 22.93
N LEU A 131 1.08 3.77 22.14
CA LEU A 131 2.36 3.24 22.59
C LEU A 131 3.49 3.92 21.81
N ILE A 132 4.46 4.48 22.53
CA ILE A 132 5.62 5.13 21.93
C ILE A 132 6.69 4.06 21.69
N ASP A 133 7.29 4.01 20.48
CA ASP A 133 8.40 3.10 20.20
C ASP A 133 9.65 3.56 20.96
N SER A 134 9.89 2.99 22.14
CA SER A 134 11.07 3.25 22.95
C SER A 134 12.30 2.46 22.49
N GLU A 135 12.10 1.39 21.70
CA GLU A 135 13.17 0.46 21.32
C GLU A 135 13.78 0.77 19.95
N GLY A 136 13.21 1.73 19.20
CA GLY A 136 13.70 2.16 17.90
C GLY A 136 13.58 1.09 16.80
N LYS A 137 12.77 0.06 17.02
CA LYS A 137 12.62 -1.06 16.07
C LYS A 137 11.91 -0.61 14.80
N VAL A 138 10.93 0.27 14.91
CA VAL A 138 10.23 0.81 13.73
C VAL A 138 11.13 1.76 12.97
N HIS A 139 11.97 2.52 13.67
CA HIS A 139 13.00 3.34 13.05
C HIS A 139 13.94 2.52 12.17
N LEU A 140 14.56 1.46 12.73
CA LEU A 140 15.41 0.55 11.97
C LEU A 140 14.66 -0.12 10.80
N HIS A 141 13.39 -0.46 10.99
CA HIS A 141 12.58 -1.01 9.91
C HIS A 141 12.41 0.00 8.76
N VAL A 142 12.05 1.25 9.05
CA VAL A 142 11.88 2.30 8.03
C VAL A 142 13.20 2.56 7.29
N GLU A 143 14.33 2.65 7.99
CA GLU A 143 15.64 2.81 7.34
C GLU A 143 15.98 1.64 6.41
N ASN A 144 15.72 0.41 6.85
CA ASN A 144 15.95 -0.78 6.02
C ASN A 144 15.07 -0.78 4.77
N VAL A 145 13.83 -0.32 4.90
CA VAL A 145 12.90 -0.18 3.78
C VAL A 145 13.40 0.87 2.77
N GLU A 146 13.88 2.01 3.23
CA GLU A 146 14.44 3.07 2.37
C GLU A 146 15.70 2.59 1.65
N LYS A 147 16.61 1.92 2.35
CA LYS A 147 17.80 1.30 1.75
C LYS A 147 17.41 0.27 0.68
N HIS A 148 16.40 -0.55 0.95
CA HIS A 148 15.91 -1.55 0.00
C HIS A 148 15.31 -0.90 -1.25
N GLU A 149 14.51 0.15 -1.10
CA GLU A 149 13.98 0.92 -2.23
C GLU A 149 15.08 1.58 -3.05
N ALA A 150 16.06 2.21 -2.41
CA ALA A 150 17.19 2.82 -3.10
C ALA A 150 18.03 1.81 -3.89
N GLN A 151 18.06 0.54 -3.46
CA GLN A 151 18.83 -0.51 -4.09
C GLN A 151 18.05 -1.27 -5.18
N TYR A 152 16.74 -1.45 -5.00
CA TYR A 152 15.94 -2.39 -5.80
C TYR A 152 14.66 -1.77 -6.39
N GLY A 153 14.39 -0.49 -6.13
CA GLY A 153 13.22 0.21 -6.64
C GLY A 153 11.94 0.05 -5.81
N LYS A 154 10.96 0.88 -6.17
CA LYS A 154 9.69 1.08 -5.46
C LYS A 154 8.84 -0.18 -5.34
N GLU A 155 8.73 -0.94 -6.43
CA GLU A 155 7.88 -2.13 -6.45
C GLU A 155 8.48 -3.29 -5.66
N ALA A 156 9.81 -3.44 -5.68
CA ALA A 156 10.50 -4.40 -4.82
C ALA A 156 10.27 -4.08 -3.33
N ARG A 157 10.30 -2.79 -2.95
CA ARG A 157 9.92 -2.35 -1.61
C ARG A 157 8.51 -2.83 -1.25
N TYR A 158 7.50 -2.57 -2.07
CA TYR A 158 6.11 -2.90 -1.71
C TYR A 158 5.80 -4.40 -1.76
N LEU A 159 6.49 -5.16 -2.60
CA LEU A 159 6.39 -6.62 -2.57
C LEU A 159 6.99 -7.17 -1.28
N THR A 160 8.14 -6.66 -0.83
CA THR A 160 8.85 -7.19 0.35
C THR A 160 8.28 -6.69 1.68
N TYR A 161 8.01 -5.38 1.76
CA TYR A 161 7.68 -4.68 3.00
C TYR A 161 6.27 -4.07 3.00
N GLY A 162 5.49 -4.25 1.92
CA GLY A 162 4.12 -3.75 1.86
C GLY A 162 3.13 -4.60 2.66
N ARG A 163 1.85 -4.50 2.30
CA ARG A 163 0.80 -5.27 2.99
C ARG A 163 1.09 -6.78 2.94
N PRO A 164 1.04 -7.50 4.08
CA PRO A 164 1.25 -8.94 4.12
C PRO A 164 0.35 -9.71 3.14
N PHE A 165 0.87 -10.81 2.61
CA PHE A 165 0.10 -11.70 1.76
C PHE A 165 -0.82 -12.58 2.61
N ALA A 166 -1.93 -13.00 2.03
CA ALA A 166 -2.77 -13.99 2.70
C ALA A 166 -1.96 -15.29 2.80
N LYS A 167 -1.99 -15.91 3.98
CA LYS A 167 -1.38 -17.22 4.19
C LYS A 167 -1.80 -18.14 3.05
N PRO A 168 -0.85 -18.85 2.40
CA PRO A 168 -1.18 -19.72 1.30
C PRO A 168 -2.32 -20.65 1.71
N LYS A 169 -3.42 -20.64 0.94
CA LYS A 169 -4.52 -21.57 1.15
C LYS A 169 -3.92 -22.93 0.90
N LYS A 170 -3.66 -23.73 1.96
CA LYS A 170 -3.26 -25.14 1.85
C LYS A 170 -4.15 -25.75 0.77
N SER A 171 -3.58 -26.02 -0.40
CA SER A 171 -4.35 -26.22 -1.61
C SER A 171 -5.38 -27.32 -1.37
N ARG A 172 -6.64 -27.05 -1.74
CA ARG A 172 -7.64 -27.92 -2.40
C ARG A 172 -7.62 -29.45 -2.19
N LEU A 173 -7.04 -29.97 -1.11
CA LEU A 173 -6.93 -31.39 -0.79
C LEU A 173 -7.59 -31.64 0.57
N ARG A 174 -8.90 -31.39 0.61
CA ARG A 174 -9.81 -32.00 1.61
C ARG A 174 -9.72 -33.54 1.60
N PHE A 175 -9.08 -34.14 0.60
CA PHE A 175 -8.96 -35.59 0.43
C PHE A 175 -7.70 -36.24 1.03
N LEU A 176 -6.69 -35.47 1.48
CA LEU A 176 -5.47 -36.04 2.07
C LEU A 176 -5.26 -35.59 3.52
N ARG A 177 -6.23 -35.93 4.37
CA ARG A 177 -6.09 -35.86 5.84
C ARG A 177 -4.95 -36.75 6.38
N PHE A 178 -4.37 -37.62 5.52
CA PHE A 178 -3.23 -38.50 5.78
C PHE A 178 -1.83 -37.86 5.63
N LEU A 179 -1.67 -36.70 5.00
CA LEU A 179 -0.34 -36.08 4.79
C LEU A 179 0.03 -35.05 5.89
N ARG A 180 -0.32 -35.32 7.15
CA ARG A 180 0.07 -34.49 8.32
C ARG A 180 1.59 -34.40 8.56
N PHE A 181 2.40 -35.13 7.79
CA PHE A 181 3.86 -35.23 7.97
C PHE A 181 4.71 -34.44 6.95
N PHE A 182 4.14 -33.84 5.91
CA PHE A 182 4.95 -33.05 4.99
C PHE A 182 5.13 -31.64 5.53
N GLY A 183 6.29 -31.42 6.16
CA GLY A 183 6.77 -30.12 6.62
C GLY A 183 6.74 -29.07 5.52
N TYR A 184 6.77 -27.81 5.92
CA TYR A 184 6.81 -26.66 5.00
C TYR A 184 7.93 -26.85 3.95
N LYS A 185 7.57 -26.81 2.67
CA LYS A 185 8.53 -26.86 1.57
C LYS A 185 9.11 -25.46 1.39
N LYS A 186 10.39 -25.29 1.74
CA LYS A 186 11.14 -24.05 1.48
C LYS A 186 11.04 -23.68 -0.02
N PRO A 187 10.98 -22.38 -0.37
CA PRO A 187 10.86 -21.98 -1.76
C PRO A 187 12.03 -22.48 -2.61
N ASN A 188 11.73 -22.96 -3.81
CA ASN A 188 12.74 -23.46 -4.73
C ASN A 188 13.26 -22.30 -5.58
N TRP A 189 14.36 -21.68 -5.17
CA TRP A 189 14.97 -20.57 -5.91
C TRP A 189 15.40 -20.91 -7.33
N LYS A 190 15.69 -22.19 -7.64
CA LYS A 190 15.95 -22.62 -9.02
C LYS A 190 14.70 -22.44 -9.88
N LYS A 191 13.52 -22.82 -9.36
CA LYS A 191 12.22 -22.62 -10.01
C LYS A 191 11.94 -21.13 -10.24
N VAL A 192 12.24 -20.28 -9.26
CA VAL A 192 12.08 -18.82 -9.39
C VAL A 192 13.00 -18.27 -10.49
N SER A 193 14.29 -18.65 -10.51
CA SER A 193 15.23 -18.14 -11.52
C SER A 193 14.84 -18.49 -12.97
N THR A 194 14.18 -19.64 -13.18
CA THR A 194 13.76 -20.12 -14.50
C THR A 194 12.32 -19.72 -14.87
N SER A 195 11.61 -18.98 -14.02
CA SER A 195 10.22 -18.58 -14.31
C SER A 195 10.15 -17.47 -15.35
N GLN A 196 8.93 -17.18 -15.81
CA GLN A 196 8.65 -15.95 -16.55
C GLN A 196 9.13 -14.73 -15.74
N GLU A 197 9.74 -13.79 -16.44
CA GLU A 197 10.22 -12.52 -15.92
C GLU A 197 9.18 -11.43 -16.13
N PHE A 198 9.05 -10.55 -15.14
CA PHE A 198 8.18 -9.37 -15.20
C PHE A 198 9.02 -8.11 -15.07
N ASN A 199 8.80 -7.13 -15.94
CA ASN A 199 9.36 -5.80 -15.71
C ASN A 199 8.62 -5.16 -14.52
N LEU A 200 9.31 -4.96 -13.40
CA LEU A 200 8.69 -4.45 -12.19
C LEU A 200 8.27 -2.99 -12.33
N GLU A 201 8.91 -2.18 -13.16
CA GLU A 201 8.60 -0.75 -13.30
C GLU A 201 7.40 -0.50 -14.23
N GLU A 202 7.14 -1.43 -15.15
CA GLU A 202 6.02 -1.36 -16.09
C GLU A 202 4.80 -2.17 -15.61
N THR A 203 5.02 -3.25 -14.86
CA THR A 203 3.93 -4.09 -14.35
C THR A 203 3.35 -3.46 -13.09
N GLY A 204 2.08 -3.07 -13.13
CA GLY A 204 1.41 -2.49 -11.96
C GLY A 204 1.44 -3.40 -10.71
N LEU A 205 1.66 -2.81 -9.54
CA LEU A 205 1.80 -3.51 -8.26
C LEU A 205 0.69 -4.52 -7.97
N ALA A 206 -0.57 -4.19 -8.27
CA ALA A 206 -1.70 -5.09 -8.05
C ALA A 206 -1.56 -6.41 -8.82
N THR A 207 -1.08 -6.34 -10.06
CA THR A 207 -0.78 -7.51 -10.90
C THR A 207 0.36 -8.32 -10.32
N LEU A 208 1.46 -7.67 -9.91
CA LEU A 208 2.60 -8.33 -9.28
C LEU A 208 2.21 -9.06 -7.99
N ARG A 209 1.42 -8.40 -7.13
CA ARG A 209 0.90 -8.98 -5.88
C ARG A 209 -0.03 -10.16 -6.15
N THR A 210 -0.94 -10.06 -7.11
CA THR A 210 -1.84 -11.16 -7.49
C THR A 210 -1.03 -12.35 -7.98
N ARG A 211 -0.06 -12.12 -8.86
CA ARG A 211 0.82 -13.17 -9.37
C ARG A 211 1.60 -13.87 -8.26
N LEU A 212 2.21 -13.10 -7.36
CA LEU A 212 2.95 -13.65 -6.22
C LEU A 212 2.04 -14.43 -5.26
N GLN A 213 0.80 -13.98 -5.05
CA GLN A 213 -0.20 -14.68 -4.22
C GLN A 213 -0.64 -16.02 -4.83
N ASP A 214 -0.81 -16.07 -6.16
CA ASP A 214 -1.35 -17.23 -6.86
C ASP A 214 -0.28 -18.29 -7.15
N GLU A 215 0.92 -17.87 -7.53
CA GLU A 215 2.03 -18.77 -7.88
C GLU A 215 2.95 -19.06 -6.69
N GLU A 216 2.87 -18.29 -5.61
CA GLU A 216 3.78 -18.31 -4.45
C GLU A 216 5.22 -17.88 -4.75
N TYR A 217 5.53 -17.48 -5.99
CA TYR A 217 6.82 -16.91 -6.39
C TYR A 217 6.67 -15.98 -7.60
N LEU A 218 7.67 -15.12 -7.79
CA LEU A 218 7.77 -14.16 -8.88
C LEU A 218 9.24 -13.89 -9.20
N LYS A 219 9.59 -13.77 -10.49
CA LYS A 219 10.87 -13.23 -10.95
C LYS A 219 10.62 -11.88 -11.61
N GLY A 220 11.31 -10.85 -11.13
CA GLY A 220 11.15 -9.48 -11.59
C GLY A 220 12.46 -8.88 -12.06
N TYR A 221 12.44 -8.09 -13.13
CA TYR A 221 13.56 -7.27 -13.57
C TYR A 221 13.25 -5.79 -13.31
N VAL A 222 14.24 -5.05 -12.83
CA VAL A 222 14.17 -3.61 -12.54
C VAL A 222 15.14 -2.90 -13.48
N PRO A 223 14.66 -2.38 -14.62
CA PRO A 223 15.53 -1.76 -15.63
C PRO A 223 16.38 -0.62 -15.09
N SER A 224 15.82 0.30 -14.30
CA SER A 224 16.56 1.46 -13.82
C SER A 224 17.73 1.12 -12.89
N HIS A 225 17.69 -0.05 -12.23
CA HIS A 225 18.74 -0.51 -11.32
C HIS A 225 19.59 -1.63 -11.92
N ASN A 226 19.26 -2.11 -13.13
CA ASN A 226 19.82 -3.32 -13.74
C ASN A 226 19.83 -4.51 -12.76
N LYS A 227 18.67 -4.78 -12.14
CA LYS A 227 18.51 -5.82 -11.12
C LYS A 227 17.56 -6.92 -11.55
N LEU A 228 17.99 -8.17 -11.43
CA LEU A 228 17.14 -9.35 -11.55
C LEU A 228 16.82 -9.89 -10.16
N LEU A 229 15.54 -9.91 -9.79
CA LEU A 229 15.05 -10.15 -8.44
C LEU A 229 14.13 -11.37 -8.39
N GLY A 230 14.19 -12.11 -7.29
CA GLY A 230 13.29 -13.21 -6.97
C GLY A 230 12.50 -12.93 -5.70
N PHE A 231 11.21 -13.21 -5.75
CA PHE A 231 10.30 -13.14 -4.61
C PHE A 231 9.63 -14.50 -4.42
N ALA A 232 9.43 -14.91 -3.17
CA ALA A 232 8.69 -16.11 -2.83
C ALA A 232 7.91 -15.95 -1.53
N LEU A 233 6.74 -16.59 -1.41
CA LEU A 233 5.95 -16.54 -0.19
C LEU A 233 6.38 -17.58 0.84
N ALA A 234 6.54 -17.12 2.07
CA ALA A 234 6.68 -17.97 3.24
C ALA A 234 5.30 -18.45 3.74
N LYS A 235 5.32 -19.44 4.64
CA LYS A 235 4.11 -20.05 5.21
C LYS A 235 3.20 -19.06 5.93
N ASP A 236 3.79 -18.05 6.54
CA ASP A 236 3.10 -17.02 7.31
C ASP A 236 2.61 -15.85 6.43
N GLY A 237 2.92 -15.85 5.13
CA GLY A 237 2.59 -14.77 4.20
C GLY A 237 3.67 -13.69 4.10
N THR A 238 4.82 -13.85 4.77
CA THR A 238 5.98 -12.99 4.55
C THR A 238 6.65 -13.27 3.20
N VAL A 239 7.30 -12.27 2.63
CA VAL A 239 8.01 -12.42 1.35
C VAL A 239 9.49 -12.68 1.60
N LEU A 240 9.98 -13.78 1.07
CA LEU A 240 11.41 -14.03 0.93
C LEU A 240 11.91 -13.38 -0.35
N PHE A 241 13.08 -12.75 -0.26
CA PHE A 241 13.68 -11.96 -1.33
C PHE A 241 15.07 -12.51 -1.69
N LYS A 242 15.43 -12.44 -2.98
CA LYS A 242 16.76 -12.78 -3.47
C LYS A 242 17.17 -11.93 -4.67
N ASP A 243 18.37 -11.34 -4.62
CA ASP A 243 19.02 -10.72 -5.78
C ASP A 243 19.74 -11.81 -6.62
N PHE A 244 19.43 -11.89 -7.91
CA PHE A 244 20.06 -12.79 -8.87
C PHE A 244 21.09 -12.10 -9.77
N SER A 245 21.29 -10.79 -9.63
CA SER A 245 22.08 -9.97 -10.55
C SER A 245 23.57 -10.36 -10.59
N GLU A 246 24.10 -10.96 -9.53
CA GLU A 246 25.48 -11.49 -9.53
C GLU A 246 25.69 -12.63 -10.53
N ARG A 247 24.62 -13.33 -10.94
CA ARG A 247 24.70 -14.44 -11.90
C ARG A 247 24.52 -14.03 -13.37
N VAL A 248 24.28 -12.74 -13.63
CA VAL A 248 23.98 -12.20 -14.97
C VAL A 248 25.18 -11.48 -15.59
N ARG A 249 26.33 -11.41 -14.88
CA ARG A 249 27.60 -10.96 -15.48
C ARG A 249 28.12 -12.06 -16.41
N VAL A 250 27.72 -11.99 -17.68
CA VAL A 250 28.33 -12.71 -18.81
C VAL A 250 29.41 -11.83 -19.41
#